data_AF-A0A351MIH0-F1
#
_entry.id   AF-A0A351MIH0-F1
#
_cell.length_a   1.000
_cell.length_b   1.000
_cell.length_c   1.000
_cell.angle_alpha   90.00
_cell.angle_beta   90.00
_cell.angle_gamma   90.00
#
_symmetry.space_group_name_H-M   'P 1'
#
loop_
_entity.id
_entity.type
_entity.pdbx_description
1 polymer ?
#
loop_
_entity_poly.entity_id
_entity_poly.type
_entity_poly.pdbx_seq_one_letter_code
_entity_poly.pdbx_strand_id
1 'polypeptide(L)'
;MPLPLWLACSLLLAPEPDLVWTTPSADHHGSMPLGNGEIGVNAWIEPSGDLCFYLGRTDSWDEQGRLLKIGKLRLSLSGTSASTADEFRWSLTAGEGRLWASWGLADQQVAVALWVDANRPVIVAQAWTTAQTQATLTAEPWRTEPTVLGSVEVSDIFRDRPEPTTVTPDTFIAERPRGIGWYHHNAESVGLDVLAEVQGTAGFAREDPLRDRVSGALASSPRGLRLDPRRLVSTTGREHRFEIVALTVHPSSPVDWLAAAEQALAEARAVPLERRWASHAAWWAEWDQRSWLRVWDNGRAVGAGGAGVIPANEHPLRLGQ
;
A
#
# COMPACT_ATOMS: atom_id res chain seq x y z
N MET A 1 7.16 21.29 -26.70
CA MET A 1 8.52 20.97 -26.22
C MET A 1 8.68 19.46 -26.23
N PRO A 2 9.86 18.88 -26.55
CA PRO A 2 10.04 17.43 -26.49
C PRO A 2 9.84 16.96 -25.04
N LEU A 3 9.29 15.75 -24.87
CA LEU A 3 9.20 15.09 -23.56
C LEU A 3 10.57 15.12 -22.87
N PRO A 4 10.65 15.26 -21.52
CA PRO A 4 11.91 15.06 -20.81
C PRO A 4 12.46 13.68 -21.20
N LEU A 5 13.74 13.62 -21.59
CA LEU A 5 14.40 12.40 -22.08
C LEU A 5 14.21 11.20 -21.14
N TRP A 6 14.00 11.46 -19.84
CA TRP A 6 13.76 10.48 -18.79
C TRP A 6 12.33 9.93 -18.80
N LEU A 7 11.31 10.75 -19.09
CA LEU A 7 9.93 10.28 -19.24
C LEU A 7 9.78 9.42 -20.51
N ALA A 8 10.45 9.82 -21.59
CA ALA A 8 10.53 9.05 -22.82
C ALA A 8 11.32 7.74 -22.63
N CYS A 9 12.45 7.76 -21.92
CA CYS A 9 13.20 6.53 -21.59
C CYS A 9 12.39 5.58 -20.71
N SER A 10 11.62 6.07 -19.74
CA SER A 10 10.74 5.22 -18.90
C SER A 10 9.61 4.57 -19.69
N LEU A 11 9.11 5.20 -20.75
CA LEU A 11 8.09 4.64 -21.65
C LEU A 11 8.68 3.69 -22.71
N LEU A 12 9.96 3.84 -23.06
CA LEU A 12 10.62 3.09 -24.15
C LEU A 12 11.48 1.90 -23.68
N LEU A 13 11.81 1.80 -22.38
CA LEU A 13 12.72 0.78 -21.84
C LEU A 13 12.08 -0.15 -20.79
N ALA A 14 10.79 0.01 -20.49
CA ALA A 14 10.10 -0.95 -19.64
C ALA A 14 9.96 -2.30 -20.40
N PRO A 15 10.29 -3.45 -19.79
CA PRO A 15 9.90 -4.74 -20.35
C PRO A 15 8.38 -4.75 -20.58
N GLU A 16 7.93 -5.50 -21.59
CA GLU A 16 6.49 -5.64 -21.88
C GLU A 16 5.74 -5.96 -20.58
N PRO A 17 4.82 -5.08 -20.14
CA PRO A 17 4.13 -5.25 -18.87
C PRO A 17 3.27 -6.51 -18.86
N ASP A 18 3.33 -7.26 -17.75
CA ASP A 18 2.56 -8.51 -17.61
C ASP A 18 1.04 -8.27 -17.64
N LEU A 19 0.60 -7.10 -17.16
CA LEU A 19 -0.80 -6.70 -17.14
C LEU A 19 -0.92 -5.19 -17.36
N VAL A 20 -1.75 -4.81 -18.34
CA VAL A 20 -2.02 -3.41 -18.70
C VAL A 20 -3.51 -3.18 -18.67
N TRP A 21 -3.92 -2.08 -18.06
CA TRP A 21 -5.26 -1.55 -18.26
C TRP A 21 -5.19 -0.14 -18.85
N THR A 22 -6.24 0.17 -19.60
CA THR A 22 -6.38 1.43 -20.33
C THR A 22 -7.43 2.36 -19.71
N THR A 23 -7.94 2.01 -18.53
CA THR A 23 -8.91 2.83 -17.78
C THR A 23 -8.51 2.92 -16.32
N PRO A 24 -8.81 4.04 -15.64
CA PRO A 24 -8.76 4.10 -14.18
C PRO A 24 -9.76 3.11 -13.57
N SER A 25 -9.57 2.79 -12.29
CA SER A 25 -10.48 1.95 -11.52
C SER A 25 -11.59 2.79 -10.89
N ALA A 26 -12.82 2.27 -10.87
CA ALA A 26 -13.94 2.93 -10.20
C ALA A 26 -13.71 3.05 -8.68
N ASP A 27 -13.13 2.00 -8.09
CA ASP A 27 -12.82 1.90 -6.67
C ASP A 27 -11.72 0.84 -6.42
N HIS A 28 -11.56 0.46 -5.16
CA HIS A 28 -10.59 -0.51 -4.68
C HIS A 28 -10.74 -1.94 -5.27
N HIS A 29 -11.87 -2.29 -5.89
CA HIS A 29 -12.04 -3.60 -6.54
C HIS A 29 -11.12 -3.77 -7.76
N GLY A 30 -10.67 -2.68 -8.38
CA GLY A 30 -9.69 -2.69 -9.47
C GLY A 30 -8.23 -2.65 -9.02
N SER A 31 -7.95 -2.83 -7.73
CA SER A 31 -6.60 -2.66 -7.19
C SER A 31 -5.62 -3.77 -7.58
N MET A 32 -4.35 -3.38 -7.76
CA MET A 32 -3.24 -4.29 -7.97
C MET A 32 -2.48 -4.52 -6.66
N PRO A 33 -2.12 -5.77 -6.34
CA PRO A 33 -1.27 -6.06 -5.20
C PRO A 33 0.21 -5.79 -5.53
N LEU A 34 0.91 -5.15 -4.61
CA LEU A 34 2.36 -5.02 -4.57
C LEU A 34 2.86 -5.34 -3.16
N GLY A 35 4.13 -5.69 -3.01
CA GLY A 35 4.68 -5.92 -1.67
C GLY A 35 6.15 -6.28 -1.71
N ASN A 36 6.71 -6.61 -0.55
CA ASN A 36 8.08 -7.11 -0.41
C ASN A 36 8.14 -8.39 0.45
N GLY A 37 7.01 -9.07 0.62
CA GLY A 37 6.87 -10.25 1.49
C GLY A 37 6.52 -9.92 2.95
N GLU A 38 6.75 -8.69 3.39
CA GLU A 38 6.40 -8.22 4.74
C GLU A 38 5.32 -7.13 4.68
N ILE A 39 5.55 -6.11 3.86
CA ILE A 39 4.62 -5.04 3.54
C ILE A 39 3.81 -5.42 2.32
N GLY A 40 2.49 -5.29 2.42
CA GLY A 40 1.55 -5.47 1.31
C GLY A 40 0.80 -4.18 1.01
N VAL A 41 0.65 -3.90 -0.27
CA VAL A 41 -0.07 -2.74 -0.80
C VAL A 41 -1.12 -3.18 -1.82
N ASN A 42 -2.34 -2.67 -1.71
CA ASN A 42 -3.37 -2.80 -2.75
C ASN A 42 -3.59 -1.41 -3.36
N ALA A 43 -3.10 -1.17 -4.58
CA ALA A 43 -3.09 0.15 -5.20
C ALA A 43 -4.04 0.27 -6.39
N TRP A 44 -4.77 1.39 -6.49
CA TRP A 44 -5.63 1.73 -7.62
C TRP A 44 -5.53 3.21 -7.99
N ILE A 45 -5.87 3.56 -9.23
CA ILE A 45 -6.00 4.96 -9.66
C ILE A 45 -7.47 5.26 -9.93
N GLU A 46 -8.02 6.25 -9.24
CA GLU A 46 -9.41 6.69 -9.42
C GLU A 46 -9.55 7.61 -10.66
N PRO A 47 -10.77 7.84 -11.19
CA PRO A 47 -10.98 8.73 -12.34
C PRO A 47 -10.51 10.17 -12.09
N SER A 48 -10.39 10.60 -10.82
CA SER A 48 -9.78 11.87 -10.43
C SER A 48 -8.28 11.95 -10.75
N GLY A 49 -7.62 10.84 -11.07
CA GLY A 49 -6.15 10.74 -11.22
C GLY A 49 -5.42 10.53 -9.88
N ASP A 50 -6.16 10.34 -8.78
CA ASP A 50 -5.56 10.04 -7.48
C ASP A 50 -5.06 8.59 -7.44
N LEU A 51 -3.81 8.41 -7.04
CA LEU A 51 -3.29 7.09 -6.67
C LEU A 51 -3.71 6.79 -5.23
N CYS A 52 -4.61 5.84 -5.07
CA CYS A 52 -5.07 5.34 -3.77
C CYS A 52 -4.42 4.00 -3.48
N PHE A 53 -4.11 3.73 -2.21
CA PHE A 53 -3.67 2.40 -1.83
C PHE A 53 -3.92 2.05 -0.36
N TYR A 54 -4.27 0.78 -0.12
CA TYR A 54 -4.27 0.20 1.22
C TYR A 54 -2.89 -0.31 1.57
N LEU A 55 -2.50 -0.13 2.82
CA LEU A 55 -1.25 -0.60 3.40
C LEU A 55 -1.54 -1.62 4.49
N GLY A 56 -0.83 -2.74 4.47
CA GLY A 56 -0.79 -3.71 5.56
C GLY A 56 0.61 -4.30 5.73
N ARG A 57 0.79 -5.00 6.86
CA ARG A 57 1.95 -5.84 7.11
C ARG A 57 1.49 -7.23 7.53
N THR A 58 2.38 -8.21 7.46
CA THR A 58 2.11 -9.58 7.94
C THR A 58 2.02 -9.68 9.47
N ASP A 59 2.45 -8.64 10.18
CA ASP A 59 2.63 -8.65 11.64
C ASP A 59 1.86 -7.52 12.38
N SER A 60 0.96 -6.81 11.71
CA SER A 60 0.11 -5.76 12.29
C SER A 60 -1.12 -6.34 13.00
N TRP A 61 -0.88 -7.23 13.97
CA TRP A 61 -1.92 -7.88 14.78
C TRP A 61 -2.40 -6.96 15.92
N ASP A 62 -3.70 -6.84 16.11
CA ASP A 62 -4.29 -6.09 17.24
C ASP A 62 -4.32 -6.91 18.54
N GLU A 63 -4.74 -6.26 19.60
CA GLU A 63 -4.87 -6.83 20.94
C GLU A 63 -5.93 -7.96 21.02
N GLN A 64 -6.83 -8.08 20.04
CA GLN A 64 -7.78 -9.20 19.90
C GLN A 64 -7.28 -10.28 18.93
N GLY A 65 -6.04 -10.20 18.43
CA GLY A 65 -5.46 -11.20 17.54
C GLY A 65 -5.99 -11.14 16.11
N ARG A 66 -6.41 -9.97 15.62
CA ARG A 66 -6.85 -9.75 14.24
C ARG A 66 -5.76 -9.06 13.44
N LEU A 67 -5.54 -9.52 12.20
CA LEU A 67 -4.58 -8.90 11.32
C LEU A 67 -5.17 -7.61 10.71
N LEU A 68 -4.63 -6.47 11.12
CA LEU A 68 -5.10 -5.16 10.71
C LEU A 68 -4.44 -4.68 9.42
N LYS A 69 -5.19 -3.97 8.57
CA LYS A 69 -4.59 -2.98 7.66
C LYS A 69 -4.03 -1.83 8.51
N ILE A 70 -2.86 -1.32 8.12
CA ILE A 70 -2.23 -0.16 8.76
C ILE A 70 -2.96 1.13 8.37
N GLY A 71 -3.50 1.21 7.15
CA GLY A 71 -4.33 2.34 6.73
C GLY A 71 -4.48 2.45 5.22
N LYS A 72 -5.15 3.53 4.79
CA LYS A 72 -5.26 3.92 3.39
C LYS A 72 -4.51 5.23 3.15
N LEU A 73 -3.81 5.32 2.03
CA LEU A 73 -3.15 6.52 1.56
C LEU A 73 -3.75 6.93 0.20
N ARG A 74 -3.82 8.24 -0.02
CA ARG A 74 -4.20 8.87 -1.29
C ARG A 74 -3.13 9.87 -1.69
N LEU A 75 -2.58 9.74 -2.90
CA LEU A 75 -1.70 10.71 -3.52
C LEU A 75 -2.49 11.47 -4.59
N SER A 76 -2.71 12.76 -4.36
CA SER A 76 -3.42 13.66 -5.26
C SER A 76 -2.48 14.66 -5.91
N LEU A 77 -2.66 14.90 -7.21
CA LEU A 77 -1.93 15.91 -7.98
C LEU A 77 -2.89 17.04 -8.35
N SER A 78 -2.57 18.28 -7.98
CA SER A 78 -3.45 19.42 -8.22
C SER A 78 -3.65 19.69 -9.71
N GLY A 79 -4.89 19.88 -10.14
CA GLY A 79 -5.21 20.25 -11.53
C GLY A 79 -5.02 19.13 -12.56
N THR A 80 -4.87 17.87 -12.13
CA THR A 80 -4.82 16.70 -13.03
C THR A 80 -6.11 15.88 -12.93
N SER A 81 -6.49 15.18 -13.99
CA SER A 81 -7.59 14.20 -13.99
C SER A 81 -7.26 13.03 -14.93
N ALA A 82 -7.60 11.80 -14.52
CA ALA A 82 -7.43 10.61 -15.37
C ALA A 82 -8.65 10.34 -16.26
N SER A 83 -9.83 10.87 -15.90
CA SER A 83 -11.10 10.64 -16.61
C SER A 83 -11.21 11.30 -17.99
N THR A 84 -10.35 12.28 -18.28
CA THR A 84 -10.35 13.05 -19.53
C THR A 84 -9.13 12.78 -20.41
N ALA A 85 -8.35 11.74 -20.11
CA ALA A 85 -7.11 11.48 -20.84
C ALA A 85 -7.34 10.45 -21.95
N ASP A 86 -7.15 10.86 -23.20
CA ASP A 86 -7.25 10.01 -24.39
C ASP A 86 -6.19 8.86 -24.41
N GLU A 87 -5.28 8.80 -23.43
CA GLU A 87 -4.23 7.79 -23.31
C GLU A 87 -3.92 7.40 -21.85
N PHE A 88 -4.92 6.99 -21.05
CA PHE A 88 -4.63 6.38 -19.76
C PHE A 88 -4.02 4.99 -19.94
N ARG A 89 -2.91 4.73 -19.26
CA ARG A 89 -2.31 3.40 -19.15
C ARG A 89 -1.76 3.21 -17.75
N TRP A 90 -2.03 2.06 -17.15
CA TRP A 90 -1.30 1.61 -15.97
C TRP A 90 -1.01 0.13 -16.04
N SER A 91 0.08 -0.28 -15.42
CA SER A 91 0.60 -1.63 -15.46
C SER A 91 1.29 -2.03 -14.18
N LEU A 92 1.34 -3.34 -13.96
CA LEU A 92 2.20 -3.99 -12.98
C LEU A 92 3.23 -4.80 -13.75
N THR A 93 4.52 -4.53 -13.49
CA THR A 93 5.61 -5.34 -14.03
C THR A 93 6.12 -6.25 -12.92
N ALA A 94 5.76 -7.54 -12.97
CA ALA A 94 6.07 -8.51 -11.92
C ALA A 94 7.59 -8.68 -11.73
N GLY A 95 8.35 -8.73 -12.83
CA GLY A 95 9.81 -8.81 -12.80
C GLY A 95 10.52 -7.57 -12.23
N GLU A 96 9.81 -6.45 -12.04
CA GLU A 96 10.34 -5.24 -11.41
C GLU A 96 9.68 -4.91 -10.07
N GLY A 97 8.57 -5.57 -9.70
CA GLY A 97 7.83 -5.27 -8.46
C GLY A 97 7.25 -3.87 -8.40
N ARG A 98 6.93 -3.26 -9.55
CA ARG A 98 6.53 -1.86 -9.68
C ARG A 98 5.20 -1.69 -10.40
N LEU A 99 4.37 -0.80 -9.86
CA LEU A 99 3.23 -0.22 -10.55
C LEU A 99 3.71 1.03 -11.28
N TRP A 100 3.36 1.13 -12.55
CA TRP A 100 3.59 2.32 -13.38
C TRP A 100 2.29 2.77 -14.01
N ALA A 101 2.05 4.07 -14.05
CA ALA A 101 0.90 4.65 -14.73
C ALA A 101 1.28 5.94 -15.46
N SER A 102 0.60 6.22 -16.56
CA SER A 102 0.71 7.48 -17.28
C SER A 102 -0.60 7.86 -17.94
N TRP A 103 -0.87 9.16 -18.02
CA TRP A 103 -2.03 9.70 -18.73
C TRP A 103 -1.80 11.14 -19.14
N GLY A 104 -2.70 11.66 -19.98
CA GLY A 104 -2.65 13.01 -20.51
C GLY A 104 -1.70 13.14 -21.70
N LEU A 105 -1.88 14.21 -22.48
CA LEU A 105 -1.11 14.49 -23.69
C LEU A 105 -0.29 15.78 -23.52
N ALA A 106 0.87 15.81 -24.16
CA ALA A 106 1.74 16.98 -24.26
C ALA A 106 1.95 17.71 -22.92
N ASP A 107 1.42 18.93 -22.79
CA ASP A 107 1.64 19.80 -21.63
C ASP A 107 0.85 19.38 -20.38
N GLN A 108 -0.03 18.38 -20.49
CA GLN A 108 -0.85 17.82 -19.41
C GLN A 108 -0.44 16.39 -19.02
N GLN A 109 0.72 15.91 -19.50
CA GLN A 109 1.16 14.55 -19.21
C GLN A 109 1.53 14.36 -17.74
N VAL A 110 1.09 13.23 -17.19
CA VAL A 110 1.37 12.74 -15.85
C VAL A 110 1.93 11.33 -15.93
N ALA A 111 2.90 11.02 -15.08
CA ALA A 111 3.36 9.67 -14.81
C ALA A 111 3.44 9.42 -13.30
N VAL A 112 3.11 8.21 -12.86
CA VAL A 112 3.14 7.80 -11.46
C VAL A 112 3.81 6.44 -11.35
N ALA A 113 4.63 6.27 -10.32
CA ALA A 113 5.22 4.99 -9.95
C ALA A 113 4.98 4.69 -8.47
N LEU A 114 4.71 3.43 -8.16
CA LEU A 114 4.61 2.92 -6.80
C LEU A 114 5.35 1.59 -6.70
N TRP A 115 6.20 1.45 -5.70
CA TRP A 115 6.89 0.20 -5.41
C TRP A 115 7.19 0.07 -3.91
N VAL A 116 7.31 -1.16 -3.45
CA VAL A 116 7.66 -1.51 -2.06
C VAL A 116 9.08 -2.04 -2.08
N ASP A 117 10.03 -1.33 -1.46
CA ASP A 117 11.45 -1.69 -1.52
C ASP A 117 11.64 -3.14 -1.04
N ALA A 118 12.25 -3.96 -1.89
CA ALA A 118 12.43 -5.39 -1.59
C ALA A 118 13.43 -5.61 -0.45
N ASN A 119 14.24 -4.59 -0.14
CA ASN A 119 15.36 -4.68 0.80
C ASN A 119 15.13 -3.83 2.06
N ARG A 120 14.02 -3.09 2.14
CA ARG A 120 13.75 -2.11 3.22
C ARG A 120 12.25 -1.98 3.49
N PRO A 121 11.83 -1.61 4.71
CA PRO A 121 10.41 -1.44 5.04
C PRO A 121 9.84 -0.10 4.53
N VAL A 122 10.15 0.27 3.27
CA VAL A 122 9.81 1.56 2.68
C VAL A 122 9.04 1.39 1.39
N ILE A 123 7.88 2.04 1.32
CA ILE A 123 7.11 2.22 0.10
C ILE A 123 7.52 3.55 -0.52
N VAL A 124 7.73 3.56 -1.83
CA VAL A 124 8.09 4.76 -2.57
C VAL A 124 7.01 5.07 -3.59
N ALA A 125 6.38 6.23 -3.43
CA ALA A 125 5.44 6.79 -4.40
C ALA A 125 6.08 7.98 -5.11
N GLN A 126 6.12 7.96 -6.43
CA GLN A 126 6.69 9.01 -7.26
C GLN A 126 5.68 9.49 -8.27
N ALA A 127 5.68 10.79 -8.56
CA ALA A 127 4.89 11.37 -9.62
C ALA A 127 5.70 12.41 -10.40
N TRP A 128 5.49 12.43 -11.71
CA TRP A 128 6.11 13.37 -12.64
C TRP A 128 5.02 14.03 -13.48
N THR A 129 5.15 15.33 -13.71
CA THR A 129 4.17 16.11 -14.47
C THR A 129 4.85 17.08 -15.42
N THR A 130 4.24 17.31 -16.59
CA THR A 130 4.72 18.37 -17.50
C THR A 130 4.37 19.76 -16.95
N ALA A 131 3.16 19.95 -16.44
CA ALA A 131 2.78 21.19 -15.74
C ALA A 131 3.41 21.24 -14.34
N GLN A 132 3.67 22.44 -13.82
CA GLN A 132 4.03 22.61 -12.42
C GLN A 132 2.79 22.38 -11.54
N THR A 133 2.88 21.43 -10.61
CA THR A 133 1.77 21.05 -9.73
C THR A 133 2.23 20.89 -8.28
N GLN A 134 1.29 20.77 -7.37
CA GLN A 134 1.52 20.25 -6.02
C GLN A 134 0.97 18.83 -5.91
N ALA A 135 1.71 17.97 -5.20
CA ALA A 135 1.25 16.67 -4.80
C ALA A 135 0.90 16.67 -3.30
N THR A 136 -0.22 16.04 -2.93
CA THR A 136 -0.63 15.86 -1.53
C THR A 136 -0.78 14.38 -1.25
N LEU A 137 -0.02 13.87 -0.28
CA LEU A 137 -0.25 12.55 0.30
C LEU A 137 -1.16 12.70 1.53
N THR A 138 -2.30 12.02 1.51
CA THR A 138 -3.31 12.02 2.56
C THR A 138 -3.43 10.63 3.18
N ALA A 139 -3.26 10.53 4.49
CA ALA A 139 -3.67 9.35 5.26
C ALA A 139 -5.17 9.44 5.55
N GLU A 140 -5.93 8.44 5.09
CA GLU A 140 -7.37 8.32 5.30
C GLU A 140 -7.62 7.31 6.43
N PRO A 141 -7.86 7.76 7.68
CA PRO A 141 -8.05 6.85 8.80
C PRO A 141 -9.46 6.29 8.86
N TRP A 142 -9.55 5.07 9.38
CA TRP A 142 -10.81 4.35 9.55
C TRP A 142 -11.10 3.98 11.00
N ARG A 143 -10.05 3.82 11.82
CA ARG A 143 -10.14 3.59 13.27
C ARG A 143 -9.84 4.89 14.00
N THR A 144 -10.82 5.80 14.07
CA THR A 144 -10.64 7.11 14.74
C THR A 144 -11.25 7.20 16.13
N GLU A 145 -12.16 6.28 16.44
CA GLU A 145 -12.79 6.13 17.75
C GLU A 145 -13.01 4.64 18.04
N PRO A 146 -13.21 4.25 19.32
CA PRO A 146 -13.58 2.88 19.66
C PRO A 146 -14.89 2.49 18.97
N THR A 147 -14.86 1.42 18.18
CA THR A 147 -16.03 0.96 17.41
C THR A 147 -16.30 -0.51 17.66
N VAL A 148 -17.51 -0.84 18.07
CA VAL A 148 -17.98 -2.23 18.14
C VAL A 148 -18.35 -2.69 16.74
N LEU A 149 -17.86 -3.86 16.32
CA LEU A 149 -18.20 -4.42 15.01
C LEU A 149 -19.67 -4.82 14.94
N GLY A 150 -20.35 -4.43 13.86
CA GLY A 150 -21.75 -4.81 13.62
C GLY A 150 -21.94 -6.29 13.26
N SER A 151 -20.88 -6.95 12.78
CA SER A 151 -20.82 -8.39 12.58
C SER A 151 -19.39 -8.88 12.85
N VAL A 152 -19.28 -10.00 13.55
CA VAL A 152 -17.99 -10.69 13.75
C VAL A 152 -17.74 -11.65 12.59
N GLU A 153 -16.52 -11.64 12.07
CA GLU A 153 -16.12 -12.47 10.94
C GLU A 153 -15.84 -13.92 11.37
N VAL A 154 -15.80 -14.83 10.40
CA VAL A 154 -15.60 -16.29 10.61
C VAL A 154 -14.36 -16.62 11.44
N SER A 155 -13.32 -15.78 11.36
CA SER A 155 -12.03 -15.95 12.05
C SER A 155 -11.88 -15.11 13.32
N ASP A 156 -12.93 -14.40 13.75
CA ASP A 156 -12.86 -13.61 14.98
C ASP A 156 -12.93 -14.52 16.21
N ILE A 157 -12.13 -14.21 17.23
CA ILE A 157 -12.07 -14.99 18.49
C ILE A 157 -13.37 -14.94 19.29
N PHE A 158 -14.23 -13.95 19.04
CA PHE A 158 -15.52 -13.78 19.68
C PHE A 158 -16.68 -14.32 18.83
N ARG A 159 -16.39 -15.02 17.73
CA ARG A 159 -17.43 -15.70 16.96
C ARG A 159 -18.19 -16.68 17.85
N ASP A 160 -19.52 -16.58 17.80
CA ASP A 160 -20.46 -17.38 18.62
C ASP A 160 -20.33 -17.17 20.14
N ARG A 161 -19.71 -16.07 20.58
CA ARG A 161 -19.62 -15.64 21.98
C ARG A 161 -20.46 -14.38 22.24
N PRO A 162 -20.92 -14.13 23.48
CA PRO A 162 -21.71 -12.95 23.82
C PRO A 162 -20.90 -11.65 23.86
N GLU A 163 -19.58 -11.72 24.04
CA GLU A 163 -18.71 -10.55 24.12
C GLU A 163 -18.56 -9.86 22.76
N PRO A 164 -18.66 -8.52 22.69
CA PRO A 164 -18.48 -7.79 21.43
C PRO A 164 -17.00 -7.62 21.09
N THR A 165 -16.66 -7.66 19.80
CA THR A 165 -15.34 -7.23 19.30
C THR A 165 -15.32 -5.71 19.18
N THR A 166 -14.52 -5.05 20.02
CA THR A 166 -14.30 -3.59 19.98
C THR A 166 -12.97 -3.29 19.32
N VAL A 167 -12.98 -2.46 18.28
CA VAL A 167 -11.78 -2.01 17.57
C VAL A 167 -11.29 -0.72 18.21
N THR A 168 -10.05 -0.70 18.69
CA THR A 168 -9.43 0.50 19.27
C THR A 168 -8.91 1.45 18.18
N PRO A 169 -8.92 2.77 18.44
CA PRO A 169 -8.51 3.76 17.44
C PRO A 169 -6.99 3.80 17.22
N ASP A 170 -6.60 4.16 16.01
CA ASP A 170 -5.21 4.51 15.70
C ASP A 170 -4.88 5.92 16.24
N THR A 171 -3.64 6.12 16.63
CA THR A 171 -3.13 7.41 17.12
C THR A 171 -2.29 8.09 16.04
N PHE A 172 -2.62 9.34 15.72
CA PHE A 172 -1.81 10.19 14.85
C PHE A 172 -0.72 10.93 15.62
N ILE A 173 0.48 11.01 15.05
CA ILE A 173 1.59 11.75 15.64
C ILE A 173 1.31 13.25 15.56
N ALA A 174 1.20 13.88 16.74
CA ALA A 174 0.82 15.28 16.88
C ALA A 174 1.84 16.24 16.23
N GLU A 175 3.14 15.99 16.39
CA GLU A 175 4.19 16.92 15.99
C GLU A 175 5.26 16.25 15.12
N ARG A 176 5.31 16.65 13.85
CA ARG A 176 6.30 16.17 12.87
C ARG A 176 6.38 17.17 11.70
N PRO A 177 7.28 18.16 11.73
CA PRO A 177 7.26 19.26 10.76
C PRO A 177 7.42 18.82 9.29
N ARG A 178 8.13 17.70 9.05
CA ARG A 178 8.50 17.21 7.70
C ARG A 178 7.86 15.86 7.33
N GLY A 179 6.68 15.60 7.89
CA GLY A 179 5.85 14.49 7.46
C GLY A 179 4.73 14.17 8.42
N ILE A 180 4.05 13.07 8.15
CA ILE A 180 2.91 12.58 8.94
C ILE A 180 3.22 11.17 9.42
N GLY A 181 2.46 10.69 10.39
CA GLY A 181 2.55 9.31 10.84
C GLY A 181 1.46 8.96 11.84
N TRP A 182 1.19 7.67 11.96
CA TRP A 182 0.17 7.12 12.83
C TRP A 182 0.53 5.69 13.20
N TYR A 183 -0.03 5.20 14.31
CA TYR A 183 0.20 3.86 14.80
C TYR A 183 -1.02 3.31 15.54
N HIS A 184 -1.04 2.00 15.66
CA HIS A 184 -1.89 1.22 16.53
C HIS A 184 -1.00 0.61 17.63
N HIS A 185 -1.44 0.68 18.89
CA HIS A 185 -0.67 0.18 20.04
C HIS A 185 -1.54 -0.73 20.89
N ASN A 186 -1.10 -1.97 21.01
CA ASN A 186 -1.73 -2.99 21.82
C ASN A 186 -1.33 -2.78 23.29
N ALA A 187 -1.98 -1.80 23.96
CA ALA A 187 -1.76 -1.55 25.39
C ALA A 187 -2.20 -2.72 26.29
N GLU A 188 -3.08 -3.57 25.74
CA GLU A 188 -3.60 -4.78 26.37
C GLU A 188 -3.43 -5.97 25.41
N SER A 189 -3.75 -7.16 25.88
CA SER A 189 -3.79 -8.39 25.08
C SER A 189 -4.96 -9.22 25.55
N VAL A 190 -6.07 -9.12 24.81
CA VAL A 190 -7.31 -9.84 25.10
C VAL A 190 -7.35 -11.15 24.33
N GLY A 191 -6.88 -11.13 23.09
CA GLY A 191 -7.01 -12.25 22.18
C GLY A 191 -6.20 -13.47 22.57
N LEU A 192 -5.03 -13.28 23.20
CA LEU A 192 -4.20 -14.40 23.65
C LEU A 192 -4.92 -15.25 24.72
N ASP A 193 -5.47 -14.58 25.73
CA ASP A 193 -6.12 -15.25 26.87
C ASP A 193 -7.39 -15.99 26.41
N VAL A 194 -8.24 -15.31 25.64
CA VAL A 194 -9.45 -15.90 25.07
C VAL A 194 -9.12 -17.10 24.17
N LEU A 195 -8.11 -16.98 23.30
CA LEU A 195 -7.70 -18.07 22.42
C LEU A 195 -7.18 -19.27 23.22
N ALA A 196 -6.41 -19.02 24.28
CA ALA A 196 -5.86 -20.08 25.10
C ALA A 196 -6.92 -20.82 25.92
N GLU A 197 -7.96 -20.13 26.40
CA GLU A 197 -9.12 -20.77 26.99
C GLU A 197 -9.82 -21.69 25.98
N VAL A 198 -10.11 -21.17 24.78
CA VAL A 198 -10.78 -21.93 23.70
C VAL A 198 -9.97 -23.17 23.31
N GLN A 199 -8.64 -23.06 23.29
CA GLN A 199 -7.74 -24.16 22.93
C GLN A 199 -7.37 -25.08 24.11
N GLY A 200 -7.85 -24.79 25.33
CA GLY A 200 -7.52 -25.58 26.53
C GLY A 200 -6.05 -25.44 26.98
N THR A 201 -5.38 -24.33 26.63
CA THR A 201 -3.98 -24.04 26.94
C THR A 201 -3.79 -22.89 27.93
N ALA A 202 -4.85 -22.45 28.61
CA ALA A 202 -4.81 -21.32 29.55
C ALA A 202 -3.75 -21.47 30.67
N GLY A 203 -3.50 -22.69 31.15
CA GLY A 203 -2.49 -22.96 32.19
C GLY A 203 -1.03 -23.06 31.69
N PHE A 204 -0.79 -22.88 30.38
CA PHE A 204 0.56 -22.98 29.81
C PHE A 204 1.26 -21.62 29.81
N ALA A 205 2.40 -21.53 30.50
CA ALA A 205 3.22 -20.33 30.52
C ALA A 205 3.80 -20.02 29.13
N ARG A 206 3.61 -18.80 28.66
CA ARG A 206 4.07 -18.32 27.35
C ARG A 206 4.32 -16.82 27.40
N GLU A 207 5.19 -16.34 26.51
CA GLU A 207 5.31 -14.91 26.23
C GLU A 207 4.08 -14.42 25.46
N ASP A 208 3.67 -13.18 25.71
CA ASP A 208 2.54 -12.56 25.04
C ASP A 208 2.97 -11.94 23.70
N PRO A 209 2.52 -12.47 22.55
CA PRO A 209 2.92 -11.95 21.25
C PRO A 209 2.12 -10.71 20.82
N LEU A 210 1.06 -10.32 21.55
CA LEU A 210 0.18 -9.22 21.18
C LEU A 210 0.42 -7.99 22.05
N ARG A 211 0.66 -8.17 23.35
CA ARG A 211 0.88 -7.05 24.28
C ARG A 211 2.11 -6.23 23.90
N ASP A 212 1.99 -4.90 24.02
CA ASP A 212 3.04 -3.93 23.73
C ASP A 212 3.54 -4.03 22.28
N ARG A 213 2.70 -4.49 21.36
CA ARG A 213 2.97 -4.41 19.92
C ARG A 213 2.55 -3.04 19.41
N VAL A 214 3.44 -2.39 18.67
CA VAL A 214 3.11 -1.13 17.96
C VAL A 214 3.31 -1.35 16.47
N SER A 215 2.25 -1.13 15.69
CA SER A 215 2.30 -1.19 14.22
C SER A 215 1.79 0.12 13.62
N GLY A 216 2.41 0.60 12.54
CA GLY A 216 2.02 1.89 12.00
C GLY A 216 2.77 2.29 10.74
N ALA A 217 2.63 3.55 10.37
CA ALA A 217 3.36 4.13 9.24
C ALA A 217 3.83 5.56 9.49
N LEU A 218 4.92 5.91 8.80
CA LEU A 218 5.56 7.21 8.83
C LEU A 218 5.85 7.65 7.40
N ALA A 219 5.18 8.71 6.94
CA ALA A 219 5.33 9.23 5.59
C ALA A 219 6.13 10.53 5.57
N SER A 220 7.07 10.66 4.64
CA SER A 220 7.90 11.84 4.47
C SER A 220 8.15 12.13 3.00
N SER A 221 8.44 13.39 2.69
CA SER A 221 8.87 13.83 1.37
C SER A 221 10.07 14.76 1.52
N PRO A 222 11.10 14.68 0.66
CA PRO A 222 12.27 15.57 0.73
C PRO A 222 11.93 17.06 0.73
N ARG A 223 10.84 17.43 0.04
CA ARG A 223 10.29 18.80 -0.03
C ARG A 223 8.86 18.85 0.49
N GLY A 224 8.55 18.02 1.49
CA GLY A 224 7.24 17.93 2.10
C GLY A 224 7.03 18.95 3.21
N LEU A 225 5.89 19.61 3.21
CA LEU A 225 5.37 20.43 4.30
C LEU A 225 4.13 19.73 4.86
N ARG A 226 4.11 19.54 6.18
CA ARG A 226 2.91 19.03 6.85
C ARG A 226 1.82 20.11 6.82
N LEU A 227 0.63 19.74 6.33
CA LEU A 227 -0.55 20.61 6.38
C LEU A 227 -1.33 20.41 7.69
N ASP A 228 -1.50 19.15 8.07
CA ASP A 228 -2.19 18.72 9.29
C ASP A 228 -1.73 17.28 9.66
N PRO A 229 -2.26 16.61 10.70
CA PRO A 229 -1.82 15.27 11.06
C PRO A 229 -1.96 14.19 9.98
N ARG A 230 -2.80 14.42 8.97
CA ARG A 230 -3.15 13.44 7.93
C ARG A 230 -2.61 13.80 6.56
N ARG A 231 -2.25 15.07 6.32
CA ARG A 231 -1.84 15.55 4.99
C ARG A 231 -0.41 16.08 4.95
N LEU A 232 0.34 15.57 3.98
CA LEU A 232 1.69 16.01 3.63
C LEU A 232 1.70 16.52 2.19
N VAL A 233 2.00 17.80 2.00
CA VAL A 233 2.04 18.43 0.67
C VAL A 233 3.47 18.63 0.22
N SER A 234 3.79 18.36 -1.05
CA SER A 234 5.07 18.73 -1.64
C SER A 234 5.06 20.20 -2.08
N THR A 235 6.23 20.84 -2.11
CA THR A 235 6.39 22.11 -2.84
C THR A 235 5.97 21.97 -4.32
N THR A 236 5.48 23.07 -4.91
CA THR A 236 5.16 23.12 -6.35
C THR A 236 6.36 22.70 -7.20
N GLY A 237 6.15 21.80 -8.15
CA GLY A 237 7.22 21.24 -8.96
C GLY A 237 6.68 20.36 -10.08
N ARG A 238 7.60 19.65 -10.74
CA ARG A 238 7.31 18.65 -11.78
C ARG A 238 7.64 17.23 -11.35
N GLU A 239 8.20 17.09 -10.15
CA GLU A 239 8.67 15.82 -9.59
C GLU A 239 8.35 15.79 -8.10
N HIS A 240 7.61 14.75 -7.73
CA HIS A 240 7.10 14.56 -6.38
C HIS A 240 7.48 13.16 -5.91
N ARG A 241 7.95 13.07 -4.67
CA ARG A 241 8.34 11.81 -4.05
C ARG A 241 7.84 11.76 -2.63
N PHE A 242 7.20 10.66 -2.27
CA PHE A 242 6.80 10.32 -0.92
C PHE A 242 7.38 8.96 -0.57
N GLU A 243 7.95 8.88 0.63
CA GLU A 243 8.54 7.67 1.19
C GLU A 243 7.78 7.35 2.46
N ILE A 244 7.21 6.15 2.52
CA ILE A 244 6.35 5.70 3.61
C ILE A 244 7.00 4.48 4.24
N VAL A 245 7.49 4.64 5.48
CA VAL A 245 7.89 3.51 6.31
C VAL A 245 6.63 2.86 6.85
N ALA A 246 6.53 1.54 6.75
CA ALA A 246 5.53 0.76 7.46
C ALA A 246 6.25 -0.24 8.35
N LEU A 247 6.03 -0.17 9.67
CA LEU A 247 6.82 -0.92 10.64
C LEU A 247 5.95 -1.44 11.77
N THR A 248 6.28 -2.64 12.24
CA THR A 248 5.81 -3.18 13.51
C THR A 248 7.01 -3.43 14.41
N VAL A 249 6.91 -3.05 15.68
CA VAL A 249 7.92 -3.33 16.71
C VAL A 249 7.22 -3.98 17.89
N HIS A 250 7.78 -5.08 18.39
CA HIS A 250 7.25 -5.84 19.52
C HIS A 250 8.41 -6.49 20.30
N PRO A 251 8.42 -6.37 21.64
CA PRO A 251 7.64 -5.40 22.43
C PRO A 251 8.14 -3.96 22.17
N SER A 252 7.27 -2.96 22.30
CA SER A 252 7.57 -1.56 22.03
C SER A 252 6.63 -0.62 22.76
N SER A 253 7.13 0.57 23.10
CA SER A 253 6.27 1.74 23.34
C SER A 253 6.04 2.52 22.04
N PRO A 254 5.04 3.42 21.99
CA PRO A 254 4.88 4.34 20.86
C PRO A 254 6.09 5.23 20.58
N VAL A 255 6.84 5.60 21.62
CA VAL A 255 8.06 6.43 21.50
C VAL A 255 9.18 5.64 20.83
N ASP A 256 9.40 4.40 21.27
CA ASP A 256 10.44 3.53 20.71
C ASP A 256 10.12 3.14 19.27
N TRP A 257 8.85 2.86 18.98
CA TRP A 257 8.38 2.58 17.62
C TRP A 257 8.61 3.79 16.69
N LEU A 258 8.31 5.01 17.14
CA LEU A 258 8.56 6.21 16.34
C LEU A 258 10.06 6.37 16.05
N ALA A 259 10.91 6.20 17.06
CA ALA A 259 12.36 6.26 16.88
C ALA A 259 12.85 5.20 15.88
N ALA A 260 12.35 3.97 15.97
CA ALA A 260 12.68 2.89 15.03
C ALA A 260 12.21 3.19 13.59
N ALA A 261 11.00 3.75 13.42
CA ALA A 261 10.48 4.13 12.11
C ALA A 261 11.29 5.28 11.49
N GLU A 262 11.72 6.26 12.29
CA GLU A 262 12.59 7.34 11.82
C GLU A 262 13.99 6.84 11.46
N GLN A 263 14.55 5.93 12.25
CA GLN A 263 15.82 5.27 11.96
C GLN A 263 15.74 4.47 10.65
N ALA A 264 14.70 3.67 10.46
CA ALA A 264 14.49 2.92 9.21
C ALA A 264 14.40 3.84 7.99
N LEU A 265 13.72 4.99 8.11
CA LEU A 265 13.68 6.00 7.03
C LEU A 265 15.06 6.60 6.77
N ALA A 266 15.82 6.91 7.83
CA ALA A 266 17.16 7.48 7.72
C ALA A 266 18.13 6.50 7.03
N GLU A 267 18.11 5.23 7.42
CA GLU A 267 18.90 4.15 6.82
C GLU A 267 18.54 3.93 5.35
N ALA A 268 17.25 3.99 5.00
CA ALA A 268 16.83 3.94 3.61
C ALA A 268 17.37 5.12 2.81
N ARG A 269 17.34 6.33 3.38
CA ARG A 269 17.83 7.56 2.73
C ARG A 269 19.35 7.68 2.68
N ALA A 270 20.09 6.90 3.49
CA ALA A 270 21.54 6.79 3.37
C ALA A 270 21.96 6.16 2.03
N VAL A 271 21.06 5.42 1.37
CA VAL A 271 21.25 4.88 0.03
C VAL A 271 20.50 5.73 -1.00
N PRO A 272 21.19 6.23 -2.05
CA PRO A 272 20.56 6.97 -3.14
C PRO A 272 19.37 6.21 -3.73
N LEU A 273 18.30 6.93 -4.09
CA LEU A 273 17.06 6.33 -4.56
C LEU A 273 17.27 5.44 -5.79
N GLU A 274 18.14 5.86 -6.70
CA GLU A 274 18.47 5.15 -7.93
C GLU A 274 19.12 3.80 -7.63
N ARG A 275 19.97 3.74 -6.59
CA ARG A 275 20.58 2.49 -6.12
C ARG A 275 19.56 1.60 -5.41
N ARG A 276 18.62 2.19 -4.66
CA ARG A 276 17.53 1.42 -4.04
C ARG A 276 16.62 0.81 -5.09
N TRP A 277 16.22 1.59 -6.10
CA TRP A 277 15.46 1.10 -7.25
C TRP A 277 16.19 -0.04 -7.96
N ALA A 278 17.48 0.14 -8.31
CA ALA A 278 18.26 -0.90 -8.96
C ALA A 278 18.35 -2.20 -8.12
N SER A 279 18.53 -2.08 -6.80
CA SER A 279 18.58 -3.24 -5.90
C SER A 279 17.22 -3.93 -5.75
N HIS A 280 16.13 -3.17 -5.73
CA HIS A 280 14.76 -3.70 -5.71
C HIS A 280 14.42 -4.43 -7.01
N ALA A 281 14.68 -3.83 -8.17
CA ALA A 281 14.44 -4.44 -9.47
C ALA A 281 15.28 -5.70 -9.67
N ALA A 282 16.56 -5.69 -9.25
CA ALA A 282 17.41 -6.87 -9.29
C ALA A 282 16.87 -8.03 -8.43
N TRP A 283 16.37 -7.71 -7.23
CA TRP A 283 15.74 -8.71 -6.35
C TRP A 283 14.51 -9.34 -7.01
N TRP A 284 13.63 -8.51 -7.60
CA TRP A 284 12.43 -9.00 -8.28
C TRP A 284 12.74 -9.82 -9.53
N ALA A 285 13.74 -9.41 -10.31
CA ALA A 285 14.19 -10.15 -11.48
C ALA A 285 14.77 -11.52 -11.10
N GLU A 286 15.49 -11.62 -9.98
CA GLU A 286 15.97 -12.91 -9.45
C GLU A 286 14.83 -13.76 -8.89
N TRP A 287 13.89 -13.14 -8.17
CA TRP A 287 12.73 -13.82 -7.62
C TRP A 287 11.83 -14.39 -8.73
N ASP A 288 11.57 -13.62 -9.78
CA ASP A 288 10.72 -14.03 -10.89
C ASP A 288 11.27 -15.27 -11.63
N GLN A 289 12.59 -15.46 -11.65
CA GLN A 289 13.24 -16.66 -12.22
C GLN A 289 12.93 -17.94 -11.42
N ARG A 290 12.37 -17.83 -10.22
CA ARG A 290 11.98 -18.97 -9.39
C ARG A 290 10.57 -19.47 -9.72
N SER A 291 9.78 -18.71 -10.49
CA SER A 291 8.45 -19.13 -10.92
C SER A 291 8.53 -20.07 -12.12
N TRP A 292 7.90 -21.24 -11.99
CA TRP A 292 7.71 -22.20 -13.07
C TRP A 292 6.34 -22.07 -13.74
N LEU A 293 5.49 -21.18 -13.24
CA LEU A 293 4.17 -20.89 -13.76
C LEU A 293 4.22 -19.53 -14.48
N ARG A 294 3.95 -19.55 -15.78
CA ARG A 294 3.78 -18.35 -16.62
C ARG A 294 2.33 -18.34 -17.11
N VAL A 295 1.66 -17.22 -16.95
CA VAL A 295 0.30 -17.01 -17.45
C VAL A 295 0.40 -16.07 -18.64
N TRP A 296 -0.18 -16.44 -19.77
CA TRP A 296 -0.22 -15.59 -20.96
C TRP A 296 -1.58 -15.72 -21.64
N ASP A 297 -2.02 -14.65 -22.31
CA ASP A 297 -3.15 -14.72 -23.23
C ASP A 297 -2.72 -15.56 -24.46
N ASN A 298 -3.51 -16.58 -24.80
CA ASN A 298 -3.24 -17.45 -25.94
C ASN A 298 -3.65 -16.84 -27.29
N GLY A 299 -4.17 -15.60 -27.30
CA GLY A 299 -4.55 -14.87 -28.51
C GLY A 299 -5.75 -15.47 -29.26
N ARG A 300 -6.40 -16.51 -28.70
CA ARG A 300 -7.58 -17.15 -29.29
C ARG A 300 -8.90 -16.57 -28.77
N ALA A 301 -8.84 -15.66 -27.80
CA ALA A 301 -9.99 -14.92 -27.32
C ALA A 301 -10.34 -13.75 -28.25
N VAL A 302 -10.53 -14.01 -29.54
CA VAL A 302 -11.15 -13.06 -30.46
C VAL A 302 -12.53 -13.61 -30.80
N GLY A 303 -13.57 -13.05 -30.18
CA GLY A 303 -14.93 -13.15 -30.68
C GLY A 303 -15.74 -14.42 -30.34
N ALA A 304 -15.49 -15.08 -29.21
CA ALA A 304 -16.50 -15.99 -28.65
C ALA A 304 -17.37 -15.21 -27.65
N GLY A 305 -18.61 -14.90 -28.03
CA GLY A 305 -19.69 -14.66 -27.07
C GLY A 305 -20.04 -15.96 -26.32
N GLY A 306 -19.04 -16.64 -25.75
CA GLY A 306 -19.13 -18.01 -25.29
C GLY A 306 -18.35 -18.19 -23.99
N ALA A 307 -19.08 -18.64 -22.97
CA ALA A 307 -18.64 -19.21 -21.70
C ALA A 307 -17.34 -18.64 -21.11
N GLY A 308 -17.49 -17.85 -20.03
CA GLY A 308 -16.36 -17.38 -19.23
C GLY A 308 -15.37 -18.51 -18.93
N VAL A 309 -14.08 -18.15 -18.90
CA VAL A 309 -12.94 -19.04 -18.57
C VAL A 309 -13.14 -19.74 -17.21
N ILE A 310 -14.00 -19.17 -16.37
CA ILE A 310 -14.49 -19.74 -15.13
C ILE A 310 -15.75 -20.56 -15.43
N PRO A 311 -15.73 -21.89 -15.23
CA PRO A 311 -16.93 -22.70 -15.33
C PRO A 311 -18.03 -22.09 -14.47
N ALA A 312 -19.24 -21.98 -15.01
CA ALA A 312 -20.39 -21.65 -14.17
C ALA A 312 -20.45 -22.70 -13.05
N ASN A 313 -20.24 -22.26 -11.82
CA ASN A 313 -20.38 -23.09 -10.64
C ASN A 313 -21.37 -22.42 -9.68
N GLU A 314 -22.06 -23.23 -8.90
CA GLU A 314 -22.97 -22.76 -7.86
C GLU A 314 -22.21 -22.46 -6.55
N HIS A 315 -20.87 -22.35 -6.60
CA HIS A 315 -20.14 -21.96 -5.41
C HIS A 315 -20.49 -20.51 -5.03
N PRO A 316 -20.62 -20.23 -3.73
CA PRO A 316 -20.92 -18.89 -3.23
C PRO A 316 -19.79 -17.88 -3.49
N LEU A 317 -18.62 -18.32 -3.95
CA LEU A 317 -17.47 -17.46 -4.25
C LEU A 317 -17.31 -17.30 -5.76
N ARG A 318 -17.52 -16.07 -6.27
CA ARG A 318 -17.23 -15.68 -7.66
C ARG A 318 -16.01 -14.77 -7.68
N LEU A 319 -14.92 -15.22 -8.28
CA LEU A 319 -13.72 -14.40 -8.50
C LEU A 319 -13.77 -13.84 -9.93
N GLY A 320 -13.57 -12.52 -10.10
CA GLY A 320 -13.38 -11.92 -11.41
C GLY A 320 -14.61 -11.85 -12.33
N GLN A 321 -15.81 -11.61 -11.75
CA GLN A 321 -16.94 -11.06 -12.51
C GLN A 321 -16.93 -9.54 -12.45
#